data_AF-A0A5N6EB98-F1
#
_entry.id   AF-A0A5N6EB98-F1
#
_cell.length_a   1.000
_cell.length_b   1.000
_cell.length_c   1.000
_cell.angle_alpha   90.00
_cell.angle_beta   90.00
_cell.angle_gamma   90.00
#
_symmetry.space_group_name_H-M   'P 1'
#
loop_
_entity.id
_entity.type
_entity.pdbx_description
1 polymer ?
#
loop_
_entity_poly.entity_id
_entity_poly.type
_entity_poly.pdbx_seq_one_letter_code
_entity_poly.pdbx_strand_id
1 'polypeptide(L)'
;MSYEYTVASMEPGLPPVDELHRLTELFFKRSARSRRVSKTSRLMLLYLITILGTMAGPTVFQQHLNTYLSYCHTLVGHLILQPSLESIQALLLFSITLRLRDQLSQAWDVLTLAISMSQTLRLAHISAHLRTIHDKASDSNMNPMRTWWALYVFEKFLAFDSGRQSTLDDPRLSSVGRQDPTEPMNNGKTLVLQDYENFLTSLANVLREMQHRSWHTWRTESLDTTSDADARASKIRTAGAIDTLLWEWRGSLPSEYQIIVLYRNTLLLDWSEVKREVDRYGSGEPWHLRLRNGPQICLEAAKGMTNLQVMVTEADEPSFLGLGTSPLAAAYVLAVHIRRQPASILSRTHFELMKAAMAISRQRYSSSTTQNSLHKSLDALERYVSQLLGDVSIQSSVEFSTDPVENHLTPMTIPNPLESPPLSWGSFDLLSWDWNDLVPQT
;
A
#
# COMPACT_ATOMS: atom_id res chain seq x y z
N MET A 1 -2.29 -19.50 -7.03
CA MET A 1 -2.36 -20.39 -5.85
C MET A 1 -3.82 -20.52 -5.43
N SER A 2 -4.37 -21.73 -5.47
CA SER A 2 -5.76 -22.05 -5.09
C SER A 2 -5.89 -21.99 -3.57
N TYR A 3 -6.65 -21.03 -3.03
CA TYR A 3 -7.11 -21.09 -1.65
C TYR A 3 -8.20 -22.17 -1.60
N GLU A 4 -7.91 -23.32 -0.98
CA GLU A 4 -8.95 -24.27 -0.60
C GLU A 4 -9.81 -23.63 0.49
N TYR A 5 -10.94 -23.06 0.08
CA TYR A 5 -11.98 -22.64 1.00
C TYR A 5 -12.77 -23.89 1.41
N THR A 6 -12.46 -24.42 2.59
CA THR A 6 -13.37 -25.36 3.26
C THR A 6 -14.65 -24.59 3.58
N VAL A 7 -15.71 -24.83 2.80
CA VAL A 7 -17.03 -24.23 3.04
C VAL A 7 -17.45 -24.57 4.47
N ALA A 8 -17.48 -23.57 5.35
CA ALA A 8 -17.98 -23.73 6.71
C ALA A 8 -19.45 -24.16 6.64
N SER A 9 -19.72 -25.45 6.87
CA SER A 9 -21.07 -26.04 6.80
C SER A 9 -21.90 -25.73 8.06
N MET A 10 -21.30 -25.14 9.10
CA MET A 10 -21.96 -24.73 10.33
C MET A 10 -21.53 -23.31 10.74
N GLU A 11 -22.47 -22.56 11.32
CA GLU A 11 -22.21 -21.24 11.90
C GLU A 11 -21.14 -21.36 13.00
N PRO A 12 -20.00 -20.67 12.89
CA PRO A 12 -19.00 -20.70 13.93
C PRO A 12 -19.50 -19.91 15.14
N GLY A 13 -19.40 -20.48 16.34
CA GLY A 13 -19.76 -19.77 17.57
C GLY A 13 -19.01 -18.45 17.69
N LEU A 14 -19.70 -17.39 18.10
CA LEU A 14 -19.05 -16.11 18.42
C LEU A 14 -18.10 -16.30 19.61
N PRO A 15 -17.03 -15.48 19.73
CA PRO A 15 -16.19 -15.50 20.91
C PRO A 15 -17.01 -15.21 22.17
N PRO A 16 -16.52 -15.62 23.37
CA PRO A 16 -17.19 -15.36 24.65
C PRO A 16 -17.61 -13.89 24.78
N VAL A 17 -18.75 -13.63 25.42
CA VAL A 17 -19.39 -12.31 25.48
C VAL A 17 -18.44 -11.23 26.01
N ASP A 18 -17.54 -11.57 26.93
CA ASP A 18 -16.56 -10.63 27.51
C ASP A 18 -15.49 -10.21 26.48
N GLU A 19 -15.07 -11.13 25.62
CA GLU A 19 -14.11 -10.88 24.53
C GLU A 19 -14.79 -10.12 23.38
N LEU A 20 -16.04 -10.47 23.06
CA LEU A 20 -16.87 -9.72 22.12
C LEU A 20 -17.12 -8.29 22.63
N HIS A 21 -17.34 -8.08 23.93
CA HIS A 21 -17.53 -6.75 24.51
C HIS A 21 -16.25 -5.91 24.40
N ARG A 22 -15.08 -6.49 24.68
CA ARG A 22 -13.79 -5.80 24.50
C ARG A 22 -13.49 -5.44 23.04
N LEU A 23 -13.76 -6.36 22.10
CA LEU A 23 -13.56 -6.14 20.67
C LEU A 23 -14.59 -5.17 20.07
N THR A 24 -15.82 -5.16 20.61
CA THR A 24 -16.85 -4.20 20.22
C THR A 24 -16.68 -2.85 20.91
N GLU A 25 -16.11 -2.74 22.11
CA GLU A 25 -15.77 -1.45 22.73
C GLU A 25 -14.67 -0.72 21.94
N LEU A 26 -13.70 -1.45 21.37
CA LEU A 26 -12.70 -0.89 20.46
C LEU A 26 -13.31 -0.27 19.19
N PHE A 27 -14.48 -0.74 18.76
CA PHE A 27 -15.10 -0.34 17.48
C PHE A 27 -16.41 0.45 17.64
N PHE A 28 -17.09 0.33 18.77
CA PHE A 28 -18.40 0.91 19.05
C PHE A 28 -18.42 1.58 20.43
N LYS A 29 -17.96 2.83 20.47
CA LYS A 29 -18.53 3.77 21.43
C LYS A 29 -19.92 4.16 20.90
N ARG A 30 -20.96 3.46 21.39
CA ARG A 30 -22.40 3.62 21.11
C ARG A 30 -22.92 3.09 19.76
N SER A 31 -23.61 1.96 19.81
CA SER A 31 -24.72 1.69 18.87
C SER A 31 -25.80 0.86 19.56
N ALA A 32 -26.83 1.54 20.07
CA ALA A 32 -28.04 0.89 20.58
C ALA A 32 -29.25 1.39 19.79
N ARG A 33 -29.97 0.42 19.22
CA ARG A 33 -31.27 0.47 18.52
C ARG A 33 -31.21 0.72 17.01
N SER A 34 -31.60 -0.30 16.25
CA SER A 34 -32.41 -0.09 15.04
C SER A 34 -33.25 -1.33 14.67
N ARG A 35 -34.45 -1.02 14.15
CA ARG A 35 -35.60 -1.85 13.76
C ARG A 35 -35.34 -2.76 12.55
N ARG A 36 -36.09 -3.87 12.46
CA ARG A 36 -36.18 -4.90 11.39
C ARG A 36 -35.15 -4.76 10.26
N VAL A 37 -33.99 -5.37 10.50
CA VAL A 37 -32.85 -5.45 9.59
C VAL A 37 -32.72 -6.89 9.09
N SER A 38 -32.12 -7.09 7.91
CA SER A 38 -31.68 -8.43 7.50
C SER A 38 -30.73 -8.97 8.55
N LYS A 39 -31.14 -10.04 9.24
CA LYS A 39 -30.36 -10.68 10.30
C LYS A 39 -28.95 -11.03 9.80
N THR A 40 -28.84 -11.36 8.52
CA THR A 40 -27.61 -11.81 7.86
C THR A 40 -26.57 -10.71 7.69
N SER A 41 -26.95 -9.51 7.24
CA SER A 41 -25.99 -8.39 7.04
C SER A 41 -25.39 -7.94 8.37
N ARG A 42 -26.18 -7.94 9.45
CA ARG A 42 -25.68 -7.66 10.80
C ARG A 42 -24.77 -8.75 11.34
N LEU A 43 -25.12 -10.01 11.09
CA LEU A 43 -24.29 -11.14 11.47
C LEU A 43 -22.92 -11.06 10.79
N MET A 44 -22.89 -10.79 9.48
CA MET A 44 -21.65 -10.60 8.73
C MET A 44 -20.84 -9.41 9.26
N LEU A 45 -21.48 -8.28 9.55
CA LEU A 45 -20.82 -7.13 10.18
C LEU A 45 -20.17 -7.49 11.52
N LEU A 46 -20.85 -8.26 12.37
CA LEU A 46 -20.30 -8.70 13.65
C LEU A 46 -19.04 -9.55 13.45
N TYR A 47 -19.09 -10.57 12.58
CA TYR A 47 -17.92 -11.38 12.27
C TYR A 47 -16.76 -10.56 11.71
N LEU A 48 -17.03 -9.62 10.79
CA LEU A 48 -16.01 -8.76 10.21
C LEU A 48 -15.37 -7.83 11.22
N ILE A 49 -16.16 -7.28 12.16
CA ILE A 49 -15.62 -6.44 13.24
C ILE A 49 -14.78 -7.28 14.20
N THR A 50 -15.20 -8.49 14.53
CA THR A 50 -14.39 -9.45 15.30
C THR A 50 -13.09 -9.79 14.57
N ILE A 51 -13.15 -10.06 13.26
CA ILE A 51 -11.96 -10.33 12.44
C ILE A 51 -11.00 -9.14 12.47
N LEU A 52 -11.50 -7.93 12.21
CA LEU A 52 -10.66 -6.73 12.19
C LEU A 52 -10.08 -6.41 13.56
N GLY A 53 -10.87 -6.55 14.64
CA GLY A 53 -10.39 -6.35 16.00
C GLY A 53 -9.31 -7.36 16.40
N THR A 54 -9.47 -8.64 16.02
CA THR A 54 -8.45 -9.69 16.26
C THR A 54 -7.22 -9.53 15.36
N MET A 55 -7.35 -8.94 14.17
CA MET A 55 -6.22 -8.56 13.32
C MET A 55 -5.43 -7.36 13.86
N ALA A 56 -6.11 -6.42 14.55
CA ALA A 56 -5.46 -5.28 15.18
C ALA A 56 -4.84 -5.61 16.55
N GLY A 57 -5.34 -6.65 17.23
CA GLY A 57 -4.85 -7.11 18.52
C GLY A 57 -3.69 -8.12 18.43
N PRO A 58 -3.18 -8.60 19.59
CA PRO A 58 -2.04 -9.52 19.63
C PRO A 58 -2.34 -10.87 18.97
N THR A 59 -1.30 -11.49 18.41
CA THR A 59 -1.36 -12.68 17.52
C THR A 59 -2.01 -13.93 18.13
N VAL A 60 -2.21 -13.95 19.45
CA VAL A 60 -2.79 -15.08 20.21
C VAL A 60 -4.25 -15.38 19.79
N PHE A 61 -4.99 -14.38 19.28
CA PHE A 61 -6.42 -14.52 18.96
C PHE A 61 -6.72 -15.02 17.52
N GLN A 62 -5.69 -15.40 16.75
CA GLN A 62 -5.82 -15.62 15.31
C GLN A 62 -6.36 -17.01 14.89
N GLN A 63 -6.55 -17.95 15.83
CA GLN A 63 -6.91 -19.34 15.54
C GLN A 63 -8.25 -19.51 14.79
N HIS A 64 -9.22 -18.61 15.01
CA HIS A 64 -10.57 -18.71 14.42
C HIS A 64 -10.80 -17.78 13.22
N LEU A 65 -9.81 -16.97 12.85
CA LEU A 65 -9.92 -15.96 11.80
C LEU A 65 -10.31 -16.55 10.44
N ASN A 66 -9.70 -17.67 10.05
CA ASN A 66 -9.97 -18.31 8.77
C ASN A 66 -11.39 -18.90 8.73
N THR A 67 -11.89 -19.42 9.86
CA THR A 67 -13.25 -19.95 9.97
C THR A 67 -14.28 -18.83 9.83
N TYR A 68 -14.10 -17.72 10.55
CA TYR A 68 -14.99 -16.56 10.42
C TYR A 68 -14.94 -15.96 9.02
N LEU A 69 -13.75 -15.85 8.41
CA LEU A 69 -13.63 -15.34 7.04
C LEU A 69 -14.34 -16.27 6.04
N SER A 70 -14.15 -17.59 6.16
CA SER A 70 -14.83 -18.55 5.29
C SER A 70 -16.35 -18.48 5.46
N TYR A 71 -16.84 -18.24 6.67
CA TYR A 71 -18.27 -18.04 6.90
C TYR A 71 -18.76 -16.72 6.27
N CYS A 72 -18.01 -15.63 6.38
CA CYS A 72 -18.34 -14.38 5.67
C CYS A 72 -18.47 -14.57 4.15
N HIS A 73 -17.64 -15.42 3.53
CA HIS A 73 -17.78 -15.78 2.11
C HIS A 73 -19.13 -16.43 1.79
N THR A 74 -19.64 -17.34 2.63
CA THR A 74 -20.94 -17.99 2.40
C THR A 74 -22.10 -17.01 2.55
N LEU A 75 -21.94 -15.98 3.40
CA LEU A 75 -22.97 -14.97 3.62
C LEU A 75 -23.17 -14.03 2.42
N VAL A 76 -22.16 -13.81 1.57
CA VAL A 76 -22.24 -12.86 0.43
C VAL A 76 -23.46 -13.13 -0.45
N GLY A 77 -23.77 -14.39 -0.76
CA GLY A 77 -24.94 -14.75 -1.58
C GLY A 77 -26.27 -14.29 -0.98
N HIS A 78 -26.40 -14.34 0.35
CA HIS A 78 -27.59 -13.87 1.05
C HIS A 78 -27.72 -12.34 1.03
N LEU A 79 -26.59 -11.62 1.09
CA LEU A 79 -26.56 -10.16 1.01
C LEU A 79 -27.01 -9.66 -0.36
N ILE A 80 -26.65 -10.38 -1.44
CA ILE A 80 -27.08 -10.06 -2.81
C ILE A 80 -28.59 -10.11 -2.95
N LEU A 81 -29.24 -11.11 -2.33
CA LEU A 81 -30.69 -11.30 -2.39
C LEU A 81 -31.47 -10.23 -1.60
N GLN A 82 -30.83 -9.58 -0.63
CA GLN A 82 -31.45 -8.58 0.25
C GLN A 82 -30.58 -7.31 0.32
N PRO A 83 -30.59 -6.49 -0.74
CA PRO A 83 -29.80 -5.27 -0.77
C PRO A 83 -30.33 -4.27 0.27
N SER A 84 -29.44 -3.85 1.18
CA SER A 84 -29.70 -2.82 2.19
C SER A 84 -28.44 -1.99 2.43
N LEU A 85 -28.57 -0.88 3.18
CA LEU A 85 -27.41 -0.09 3.58
C LEU A 85 -26.42 -0.95 4.39
N GLU A 86 -26.90 -1.80 5.29
CA GLU A 86 -26.07 -2.73 6.06
C GLU A 86 -25.40 -3.79 5.18
N SER A 87 -26.07 -4.27 4.13
CA SER A 87 -25.44 -5.17 3.15
C SER A 87 -24.27 -4.49 2.44
N ILE A 88 -24.41 -3.22 2.07
CA ILE A 88 -23.31 -2.43 1.48
C ILE A 88 -22.17 -2.24 2.50
N GLN A 89 -22.50 -1.88 3.74
CA GLN A 89 -21.51 -1.71 4.81
C GLN A 89 -20.75 -3.02 5.09
N ALA A 90 -21.45 -4.16 5.12
CA ALA A 90 -20.87 -5.47 5.30
C ALA A 90 -19.91 -5.83 4.16
N LEU A 91 -20.32 -5.62 2.90
CA LEU A 91 -19.48 -5.89 1.74
C LEU A 91 -18.26 -4.96 1.69
N LEU A 92 -18.41 -3.68 2.02
CA LEU A 92 -17.29 -2.74 2.13
C LEU A 92 -16.28 -3.20 3.19
N LEU A 93 -16.76 -3.53 4.39
CA LEU A 93 -15.90 -3.98 5.49
C LEU A 93 -15.22 -5.33 5.15
N PHE A 94 -15.91 -6.18 4.40
CA PHE A 94 -15.36 -7.44 3.92
C PHE A 94 -14.24 -7.20 2.90
N SER A 95 -14.45 -6.29 1.96
CA SER A 95 -13.42 -5.91 0.99
C SER A 95 -12.18 -5.32 1.68
N ILE A 96 -12.36 -4.46 2.68
CA ILE A 96 -11.27 -3.96 3.52
C ILE A 96 -10.52 -5.12 4.19
N THR A 97 -11.25 -6.06 4.79
CA THR A 97 -10.66 -7.24 5.45
C THR A 97 -9.84 -8.08 4.47
N LEU A 98 -10.34 -8.32 3.26
CA LEU A 98 -9.63 -9.06 2.21
C LEU A 98 -8.38 -8.31 1.74
N ARG A 99 -8.44 -6.97 1.59
CA ARG A 99 -7.26 -6.14 1.30
C ARG A 99 -6.20 -6.27 2.38
N LEU A 100 -6.57 -6.19 3.66
CA LEU A 100 -5.63 -6.32 4.78
C LEU A 100 -4.94 -7.69 4.83
N ARG A 101 -5.56 -8.70 4.21
CA ARG A 101 -5.01 -10.06 4.04
C ARG A 101 -4.28 -10.26 2.71
N ASP A 102 -4.03 -9.20 1.95
CA ASP A 102 -3.35 -9.22 0.65
C ASP A 102 -4.11 -10.00 -0.45
N GLN A 103 -5.43 -10.17 -0.30
CA GLN A 103 -6.30 -10.82 -1.28
C GLN A 103 -6.93 -9.78 -2.22
N LEU A 104 -6.09 -9.01 -2.92
CA LEU A 104 -6.49 -7.83 -3.70
C LEU A 104 -7.57 -8.12 -4.76
N SER A 105 -7.48 -9.24 -5.49
CA SER A 105 -8.48 -9.60 -6.50
C SER A 105 -9.87 -9.83 -5.89
N GLN A 106 -9.93 -10.61 -4.80
CA GLN A 106 -11.20 -10.87 -4.12
C GLN A 106 -11.75 -9.62 -3.45
N ALA A 107 -10.87 -8.79 -2.86
CA ALA A 107 -11.25 -7.50 -2.31
C ALA A 107 -11.93 -6.64 -3.38
N TRP A 108 -11.36 -6.58 -4.59
CA TRP A 108 -11.93 -5.80 -5.69
C TRP A 108 -13.30 -6.32 -6.13
N ASP A 109 -13.46 -7.64 -6.25
CA ASP A 109 -14.72 -8.25 -6.69
C ASP A 109 -15.85 -7.96 -5.67
N VAL A 110 -15.56 -8.11 -4.38
CA VAL A 110 -16.50 -7.77 -3.29
C VAL A 110 -16.80 -6.27 -3.26
N LEU A 111 -15.80 -5.41 -3.49
CA LEU A 111 -16.01 -3.97 -3.55
C LEU A 111 -16.91 -3.56 -4.73
N THR A 112 -16.68 -4.16 -5.90
CA THR A 112 -17.48 -3.91 -7.10
C THR A 112 -18.95 -4.26 -6.84
N LEU A 113 -19.21 -5.38 -6.15
CA LEU A 113 -20.55 -5.75 -5.73
C LEU A 113 -21.18 -4.70 -4.78
N ALA A 114 -20.42 -4.20 -3.81
CA ALA A 114 -20.88 -3.13 -2.91
C ALA A 114 -21.22 -1.85 -3.67
N ILE A 115 -20.39 -1.48 -4.66
CA ILE A 115 -20.60 -0.30 -5.52
C ILE A 115 -21.87 -0.47 -6.35
N SER A 116 -22.04 -1.60 -7.06
CA SER A 116 -23.26 -1.87 -7.85
C SER A 116 -24.53 -1.84 -7.00
N MET A 117 -24.48 -2.41 -5.79
CA MET A 117 -25.58 -2.36 -4.83
C MET A 117 -25.87 -0.93 -4.38
N SER A 118 -24.85 -0.13 -4.12
CA SER A 118 -24.99 1.28 -3.71
C SER A 118 -25.59 2.17 -4.80
N GLN A 119 -25.24 1.92 -6.07
CA GLN A 119 -25.79 2.62 -7.23
C GLN A 119 -27.28 2.26 -7.42
N THR A 120 -27.62 0.98 -7.25
CA THR A 120 -29.02 0.50 -7.31
C THR A 120 -29.90 1.17 -6.25
N LEU A 121 -29.37 1.32 -5.03
CA LEU A 121 -30.05 2.01 -3.93
C LEU A 121 -29.93 3.55 -4.01
N ARG A 122 -29.27 4.09 -5.04
CA ARG A 122 -29.07 5.54 -5.30
C ARG A 122 -28.46 6.30 -4.11
N LEU A 123 -27.53 5.68 -3.39
CA LEU A 123 -26.90 6.27 -2.19
C LEU A 123 -26.27 7.63 -2.47
N ALA A 124 -25.64 7.81 -3.64
CA ALA A 124 -25.05 9.09 -4.04
C ALA A 124 -26.07 10.24 -4.07
N HIS A 125 -27.26 9.98 -4.62
CA HIS A 125 -28.33 10.97 -4.72
C HIS A 125 -28.95 11.27 -3.35
N ILE A 126 -29.15 10.23 -2.53
CA ILE A 126 -29.63 10.37 -1.15
C ILE A 126 -28.64 11.20 -0.33
N SER A 127 -27.35 10.92 -0.47
CA SER A 127 -26.26 11.67 0.19
C SER A 127 -26.23 13.13 -0.25
N ALA A 128 -26.47 13.40 -1.53
CA ALA A 128 -26.52 14.75 -2.07
C ALA A 128 -27.71 15.56 -1.54
N HIS A 129 -28.88 14.93 -1.38
CA HIS A 129 -30.11 15.55 -0.89
C HIS A 129 -30.09 15.76 0.63
N LEU A 130 -29.59 14.79 1.40
CA LEU A 130 -29.50 14.91 2.84
C LEU A 130 -28.57 16.04 3.29
N ARG A 131 -27.44 16.29 2.60
CA ARG A 131 -26.56 17.44 2.92
C ARG A 131 -27.25 18.80 2.76
N THR A 132 -28.16 18.95 1.79
CA THR A 132 -28.90 20.22 1.62
C THR A 132 -29.91 20.48 2.74
N ILE A 133 -30.31 19.42 3.45
CA ILE A 133 -31.28 19.49 4.55
C ILE A 133 -30.56 19.58 5.90
N HIS A 134 -29.35 19.01 6.02
CA HIS A 134 -28.64 18.86 7.30
C HIS A 134 -27.85 20.07 7.81
N ASP A 135 -28.01 21.26 7.23
CA ASP A 135 -27.57 22.51 7.87
C ASP A 135 -28.33 22.81 9.19
N LYS A 136 -29.36 22.00 9.52
CA LYS A 136 -30.04 21.99 10.82
C LYS A 136 -30.28 20.56 11.31
N ALA A 137 -29.41 20.07 12.19
CA ALA A 137 -29.59 18.96 13.15
C ALA A 137 -29.71 17.51 12.63
N SER A 138 -28.72 16.64 12.92
CA SER A 138 -28.85 15.36 13.68
C SER A 138 -27.63 14.44 13.51
N ASP A 139 -27.03 14.05 14.64
CA ASP A 139 -26.05 12.96 14.84
C ASP A 139 -26.65 11.56 14.57
N SER A 140 -27.22 11.31 13.39
CA SER A 140 -27.68 9.95 13.06
C SER A 140 -26.51 9.10 12.54
N ASN A 141 -26.11 8.14 13.38
CA ASN A 141 -24.96 7.25 13.27
C ASN A 141 -24.97 6.25 12.07
N MET A 142 -25.89 6.42 11.12
CA MET A 142 -26.08 5.56 9.94
C MET A 142 -26.22 6.42 8.69
N ASN A 143 -25.30 7.36 8.51
CA ASN A 143 -25.39 8.29 7.40
C ASN A 143 -24.97 7.58 6.09
N PRO A 144 -25.89 7.35 5.13
CA PRO A 144 -25.54 6.80 3.81
C PRO A 144 -24.44 7.60 3.11
N MET A 145 -24.27 8.88 3.47
CA MET A 145 -23.19 9.75 3.03
C MET A 145 -21.81 9.26 3.44
N ARG A 146 -21.65 8.74 4.67
CA ARG A 146 -20.37 8.20 5.13
C ARG A 146 -20.05 6.88 4.45
N THR A 147 -21.05 6.02 4.26
CA THR A 147 -20.88 4.77 3.50
C THR A 147 -20.50 5.06 2.04
N TRP A 148 -21.15 6.04 1.40
CA TRP A 148 -20.81 6.47 0.04
C TRP A 148 -19.40 7.07 -0.03
N TRP A 149 -19.04 7.96 0.90
CA TRP A 149 -17.70 8.53 1.00
C TRP A 149 -16.63 7.44 1.19
N ALA A 150 -16.87 6.48 2.08
CA ALA A 150 -15.94 5.39 2.34
C ALA A 150 -15.78 4.48 1.10
N LEU A 151 -16.87 4.18 0.38
CA LEU A 151 -16.80 3.49 -0.91
C LEU A 151 -15.98 4.28 -1.93
N TYR A 152 -16.22 5.60 -2.04
CA TYR A 152 -15.48 6.47 -2.93
C TYR A 152 -13.99 6.42 -2.64
N VAL A 153 -13.57 6.71 -1.40
CA VAL A 153 -12.16 6.74 -1.02
C VAL A 153 -11.52 5.36 -1.17
N PHE A 154 -12.12 4.33 -0.60
CA PHE A 154 -11.53 2.99 -0.59
C PHE A 154 -11.37 2.40 -1.99
N GLU A 155 -12.28 2.70 -2.91
CA GLU A 155 -12.15 2.29 -4.31
C GLU A 155 -10.90 2.86 -4.99
N LYS A 156 -10.50 4.11 -4.71
CA LYS A 156 -9.28 4.70 -5.32
C LYS A 156 -8.03 4.06 -4.74
N PHE A 157 -8.02 3.82 -3.43
CA PHE A 157 -6.91 3.12 -2.78
C PHE A 157 -6.76 1.71 -3.33
N LEU A 158 -7.86 0.96 -3.42
CA LEU A 158 -7.80 -0.41 -3.92
C LEU A 158 -7.51 -0.47 -5.42
N ALA A 159 -8.02 0.47 -6.21
CA ALA A 159 -7.70 0.64 -7.64
C ALA A 159 -6.20 0.85 -7.82
N PHE A 160 -5.63 1.77 -7.04
CA PHE A 160 -4.21 2.06 -7.05
C PHE A 160 -3.37 0.84 -6.63
N ASP A 161 -3.71 0.19 -5.52
CA ASP A 161 -2.98 -0.98 -5.01
C ASP A 161 -3.04 -2.18 -5.96
N SER A 162 -4.17 -2.37 -6.65
CA SER A 162 -4.39 -3.51 -7.55
C SER A 162 -4.03 -3.24 -9.01
N GLY A 163 -3.59 -2.02 -9.35
CA GLY A 163 -3.34 -1.63 -10.74
C GLY A 163 -4.60 -1.51 -11.61
N ARG A 164 -5.80 -1.67 -11.05
CA ARG A 164 -7.08 -1.62 -11.77
C ARG A 164 -7.57 -0.18 -11.92
N GLN A 165 -8.17 0.15 -13.05
CA GLN A 165 -8.69 1.49 -13.30
C GLN A 165 -9.83 1.86 -12.32
N SER A 166 -9.71 3.01 -11.66
CA SER A 166 -10.80 3.58 -10.86
C SER A 166 -11.99 3.99 -11.76
N THR A 167 -13.19 3.55 -11.39
CA THR A 167 -14.44 3.75 -12.15
C THR A 167 -15.46 4.61 -11.42
N LEU A 168 -15.37 4.68 -10.09
CA LEU A 168 -16.35 5.38 -9.28
C LEU A 168 -16.08 6.89 -9.32
N ASP A 169 -17.01 7.67 -9.88
CA ASP A 169 -16.87 9.12 -9.98
C ASP A 169 -17.93 9.86 -9.14
N ASP A 170 -17.51 10.95 -8.50
CA ASP A 170 -18.39 11.86 -7.76
C ASP A 170 -17.84 13.28 -7.90
N PRO A 171 -18.53 14.19 -8.62
CA PRO A 171 -18.03 15.54 -8.87
C PRO A 171 -17.67 16.32 -7.60
N ARG A 172 -18.40 16.11 -6.50
CA ARG A 172 -18.20 16.85 -5.24
C ARG A 172 -16.96 16.35 -4.51
N LEU A 173 -16.79 15.03 -4.46
CA LEU A 173 -15.61 14.43 -3.82
C LEU A 173 -14.36 14.62 -4.69
N SER A 174 -14.50 14.59 -6.01
CA SER A 174 -13.38 14.80 -6.95
C SER A 174 -12.81 16.22 -6.94
N SER A 175 -13.60 17.22 -6.52
CA SER A 175 -13.15 18.61 -6.36
C SER A 175 -12.34 18.87 -5.07
N VAL A 176 -12.38 17.95 -4.10
CA VAL A 176 -11.64 18.10 -2.84
C VAL A 176 -10.14 18.04 -3.11
N GLY A 177 -9.42 19.08 -2.67
CA GLY A 177 -7.97 19.23 -2.90
C GLY A 177 -7.59 20.01 -4.17
N ARG A 178 -8.56 20.46 -4.99
CA ARG A 178 -8.31 21.31 -6.18
C ARG A 178 -8.48 22.81 -5.93
N GLN A 179 -8.91 23.21 -4.73
CA GLN A 179 -9.13 24.62 -4.38
C GLN A 179 -7.84 25.20 -3.77
N ASP A 180 -7.48 26.42 -4.19
CA ASP A 180 -6.36 27.16 -3.60
C ASP A 180 -6.50 27.23 -2.08
N PRO A 181 -5.39 27.13 -1.32
CA PRO A 181 -5.41 27.27 0.13
C PRO A 181 -5.66 28.75 0.48
N THR A 182 -6.90 29.21 0.36
CA THR A 182 -7.25 30.60 0.70
C THR A 182 -7.16 30.89 2.20
N GLU A 183 -7.05 29.88 3.06
CA GLU A 183 -6.72 30.09 4.47
C GLU A 183 -5.71 29.06 4.98
N PRO A 184 -4.55 29.50 5.53
CA PRO A 184 -3.67 28.61 6.25
C PRO A 184 -4.43 28.04 7.44
N MET A 185 -4.51 26.71 7.47
CA MET A 185 -5.26 25.96 8.45
C MET A 185 -4.76 26.30 9.86
N ASN A 186 -5.69 26.67 10.73
CA ASN A 186 -5.43 27.23 12.06
C ASN A 186 -4.60 26.24 12.91
N ASN A 187 -3.32 26.56 13.16
CA ASN A 187 -2.26 25.72 13.77
C ASN A 187 -2.47 25.35 15.26
N GLY A 188 -3.70 25.15 15.74
CA GLY A 188 -3.92 24.90 17.17
C GLY A 188 -5.22 24.21 17.57
N LYS A 189 -6.00 23.66 16.62
CA LYS A 189 -7.21 22.90 16.96
C LYS A 189 -6.98 21.41 16.82
N THR A 190 -7.50 20.65 17.79
CA THR A 190 -7.64 19.19 17.73
C THR A 190 -8.23 18.82 16.37
N LEU A 191 -7.59 17.90 15.65
CA LEU A 191 -8.03 17.40 14.35
C LEU A 191 -9.52 17.01 14.44
N VAL A 192 -10.38 17.70 13.68
CA VAL A 192 -11.79 17.33 13.63
C VAL A 192 -11.92 16.19 12.62
N LEU A 193 -12.85 15.26 12.82
CA LEU A 193 -13.11 14.14 11.91
C LEU A 193 -13.32 14.59 10.44
N GLN A 194 -13.77 15.83 10.25
CA GLN A 194 -13.93 16.46 8.95
C GLN A 194 -12.60 16.78 8.23
N ASP A 195 -11.54 17.10 8.97
CA ASP A 195 -10.21 17.31 8.41
C ASP A 195 -9.65 15.98 7.88
N TYR A 196 -9.84 14.90 8.64
CA TYR A 196 -9.46 13.55 8.22
C TYR A 196 -10.18 13.09 6.95
N GLU A 197 -11.50 13.31 6.88
CA GLU A 197 -12.29 13.01 5.67
C GLU A 197 -11.75 13.78 4.45
N ASN A 198 -11.40 15.05 4.62
CA ASN A 198 -10.83 15.88 3.55
C ASN A 198 -9.44 15.39 3.11
N PHE A 199 -8.54 15.06 4.04
CA PHE A 199 -7.21 14.55 3.73
C PHE A 199 -7.26 13.23 2.96
N LEU A 200 -8.07 12.28 3.42
CA LEU A 200 -8.23 10.99 2.73
C LEU A 200 -8.88 11.14 1.37
N THR A 201 -9.85 12.04 1.21
CA THR A 201 -10.47 12.31 -0.09
C THR A 201 -9.47 12.92 -1.05
N SER A 202 -8.68 13.89 -0.58
CA SER A 202 -7.62 14.53 -1.36
C SER A 202 -6.57 13.49 -1.79
N LEU A 203 -6.13 12.62 -0.87
CA LEU A 203 -5.20 11.52 -1.19
C LEU A 203 -5.80 10.55 -2.22
N ALA A 204 -7.06 10.13 -2.05
CA ALA A 204 -7.75 9.29 -3.02
C ALA A 204 -7.76 9.91 -4.42
N ASN A 205 -8.00 11.23 -4.52
CA ASN A 205 -7.98 11.95 -5.79
C ASN A 205 -6.57 12.01 -6.40
N VAL A 206 -5.53 12.21 -5.58
CA VAL A 206 -4.13 12.16 -6.04
C VAL A 206 -3.77 10.77 -6.57
N LEU A 207 -4.11 9.70 -5.84
CA LEU A 207 -3.86 8.31 -6.29
C LEU A 207 -4.57 7.99 -7.61
N ARG A 208 -5.82 8.44 -7.76
CA ARG A 208 -6.58 8.31 -9.02
C ARG A 208 -5.89 9.04 -10.16
N GLU A 209 -5.46 10.27 -9.95
CA GLU A 209 -4.80 11.07 -10.97
C GLU A 209 -3.44 10.47 -11.37
N MET A 210 -2.67 9.98 -10.39
CA MET A 210 -1.43 9.24 -10.65
C MET A 210 -1.67 8.03 -11.53
N GLN A 211 -2.67 7.21 -11.17
CA GLN A 211 -3.02 6.03 -11.95
C GLN A 211 -3.48 6.41 -13.36
N HIS A 212 -4.34 7.42 -13.48
CA HIS A 212 -4.85 7.90 -14.77
C HIS A 212 -3.71 8.32 -15.71
N ARG A 213 -2.79 9.16 -15.23
CA ARG A 213 -1.63 9.61 -16.02
C ARG A 213 -0.71 8.45 -16.40
N SER A 214 -0.41 7.58 -15.45
CA SER A 214 0.43 6.40 -15.66
C SER A 214 -0.15 5.49 -16.76
N TRP A 215 -1.44 5.20 -16.65
CA TRP A 215 -2.13 4.32 -17.58
C TRP A 215 -2.32 4.95 -18.96
N HIS A 216 -2.56 6.26 -19.04
CA HIS A 216 -2.60 6.96 -20.33
C HIS A 216 -1.25 6.89 -21.04
N THR A 217 -0.15 7.13 -20.33
CA THR A 217 1.20 7.00 -20.89
C THR A 217 1.52 5.57 -21.34
N TRP A 218 1.17 4.58 -20.52
CA TRP A 218 1.28 3.17 -20.90
C TRP A 218 0.52 2.83 -22.17
N ARG A 219 -0.73 3.29 -22.25
CA ARG A 219 -1.61 3.01 -23.38
C ARG A 219 -1.08 3.63 -24.66
N THR A 220 -0.61 4.88 -24.61
CA THR A 220 -0.02 5.53 -25.79
C THR A 220 1.25 4.83 -26.25
N GLU A 221 2.07 4.34 -25.33
CA GLU A 221 3.26 3.56 -25.69
C GLU A 221 2.89 2.20 -26.32
N SER A 222 1.88 1.53 -25.77
CA SER A 222 1.54 0.16 -26.17
C SER A 222 0.71 0.08 -27.45
N LEU A 223 -0.14 1.09 -27.72
CA LEU A 223 -1.08 1.08 -28.84
C LEU A 223 -0.68 1.99 -29.99
N ASP A 224 0.02 3.10 -29.71
CA ASP A 224 0.42 4.03 -30.76
C ASP A 224 1.83 3.68 -31.24
N THR A 225 2.05 3.71 -32.56
CA THR A 225 3.39 3.61 -33.16
C THR A 225 4.17 4.91 -32.93
N THR A 226 4.46 5.21 -31.67
CA THR A 226 5.29 6.35 -31.27
C THR A 226 6.76 5.96 -31.40
N SER A 227 7.61 6.93 -31.75
CA SER A 227 9.05 6.73 -31.70
C SER A 227 9.47 6.40 -30.27
N ASP A 228 10.41 5.46 -30.06
CA ASP A 228 10.93 5.11 -28.74
C ASP A 228 11.41 6.35 -27.95
N ALA A 229 11.91 7.36 -28.66
CA ALA A 229 12.34 8.63 -28.04
C ALA A 229 11.17 9.44 -27.49
N ASP A 230 10.03 9.46 -28.19
CA ASP A 230 8.82 10.16 -27.76
C ASP A 230 8.14 9.42 -26.59
N ALA A 231 8.15 8.07 -26.63
CA ALA A 231 7.69 7.25 -25.52
C ALA A 231 8.51 7.50 -24.25
N ARG A 232 9.86 7.51 -24.34
CA ARG A 232 10.74 7.85 -23.20
C ARG A 232 10.49 9.26 -22.68
N ALA A 233 10.37 10.25 -23.58
CA ALA A 233 10.07 11.63 -23.19
C ALA A 233 8.71 11.77 -22.49
N SER A 234 7.70 11.03 -22.96
CA SER A 234 6.37 10.98 -22.36
C SER A 234 6.42 10.40 -20.94
N LYS A 235 7.14 9.28 -20.74
CA LYS A 235 7.33 8.67 -19.41
C LYS A 235 7.98 9.62 -18.40
N ILE A 236 9.06 10.29 -18.78
CA ILE A 236 9.76 11.23 -17.89
C ILE A 236 8.86 12.42 -17.53
N ARG A 237 8.15 12.99 -18.51
CA ARG A 237 7.23 14.10 -18.26
C ARG A 237 6.05 13.71 -17.38
N THR A 238 5.46 12.53 -17.61
CA THR A 238 4.40 11.99 -16.75
C THR A 238 4.90 11.75 -15.33
N ALA A 239 6.11 11.19 -15.16
CA ALA A 239 6.70 11.00 -13.85
C ALA A 239 6.93 12.34 -13.12
N GLY A 240 7.41 13.37 -13.82
CA GLY A 240 7.57 14.71 -13.28
C GLY A 240 6.26 15.39 -12.90
N ALA A 241 5.21 15.18 -13.69
CA ALA A 241 3.88 15.68 -13.41
C ALA A 241 3.24 14.98 -12.18
N ILE A 242 3.45 13.67 -12.03
CA ILE A 242 3.05 12.90 -10.84
C ILE A 242 3.83 13.34 -9.60
N ASP A 243 5.14 13.55 -9.72
CA ASP A 243 5.99 14.05 -8.64
C ASP A 243 5.53 15.43 -8.16
N THR A 244 5.19 16.33 -9.10
CA THR A 244 4.66 17.66 -8.78
C THR A 244 3.32 17.57 -8.05
N LEU A 245 2.41 16.73 -8.52
CA LEU A 245 1.12 16.48 -7.86
C LEU A 245 1.30 15.98 -6.42
N LEU A 246 2.19 15.01 -6.19
CA LEU A 246 2.48 14.50 -4.86
C LEU A 246 3.13 15.55 -3.96
N TRP A 247 4.03 16.35 -4.51
CA TRP A 247 4.73 17.41 -3.79
C TRP A 247 3.78 18.52 -3.33
N GLU A 248 2.91 19.00 -4.23
CA GLU A 248 1.89 20.00 -3.92
C GLU A 248 0.88 19.47 -2.90
N TRP A 249 0.41 18.24 -3.10
CA TRP A 249 -0.48 17.60 -2.15
C TRP A 249 0.16 17.46 -0.76
N ARG A 250 1.42 17.00 -0.68
CA ARG A 250 2.16 16.92 0.58
C ARG A 250 2.28 18.29 1.26
N GLY A 251 2.53 19.35 0.48
CA GLY A 251 2.58 20.73 0.98
C GLY A 251 1.25 21.23 1.57
N SER A 252 0.12 20.63 1.17
CA SER A 252 -1.21 20.96 1.72
C SER A 252 -1.49 20.32 3.09
N LEU A 253 -0.64 19.40 3.55
CA LEU A 253 -0.83 18.68 4.81
C LEU A 253 -0.12 19.38 5.98
N PRO A 254 -0.70 19.32 7.20
CA PRO A 254 0.02 19.69 8.42
C PRO A 254 1.31 18.88 8.57
N SER A 255 2.31 19.48 9.21
CA SER A 255 3.67 18.92 9.36
C SER A 255 3.69 17.48 9.87
N GLU A 256 2.75 17.13 10.74
CA GLU A 256 2.66 15.81 11.38
C GLU A 256 2.21 14.72 10.40
N TYR A 257 1.59 15.08 9.27
CA TYR A 257 1.00 14.16 8.29
C TYR A 257 1.76 14.10 6.96
N GLN A 258 2.89 14.79 6.84
CA GLN A 258 3.67 14.86 5.60
C GLN A 258 4.46 13.58 5.26
N ILE A 259 4.19 12.46 5.93
CA ILE A 259 4.86 11.17 5.68
C ILE A 259 4.01 10.32 4.73
N ILE A 260 4.15 10.53 3.43
CA ILE A 260 3.78 9.53 2.40
C ILE A 260 4.78 9.61 1.26
N VAL A 261 5.29 8.46 0.80
CA VAL A 261 6.08 8.40 -0.43
C VAL A 261 5.77 7.13 -1.23
N LEU A 262 5.42 7.34 -2.51
CA LEU A 262 5.24 6.33 -3.54
C LEU A 262 6.23 6.58 -4.68
N TYR A 263 7.49 6.14 -4.51
CA TYR A 263 8.50 6.15 -5.59
C TYR A 263 9.18 4.78 -5.70
N ARG A 264 8.42 3.74 -6.07
CA ARG A 264 8.97 2.38 -6.23
C ARG A 264 9.84 2.26 -7.49
N ASN A 265 9.51 2.99 -8.56
CA ASN A 265 10.06 2.73 -9.90
C ASN A 265 11.48 3.30 -10.11
N THR A 266 11.89 4.33 -9.37
CA THR A 266 13.24 4.95 -9.49
C THR A 266 14.37 4.06 -8.96
N LEU A 267 14.02 3.04 -8.18
CA LEU A 267 14.97 2.14 -7.52
C LEU A 267 15.35 0.94 -8.39
N LEU A 268 14.52 0.58 -9.37
CA LEU A 268 14.69 -0.65 -10.16
C LEU A 268 15.58 -0.48 -11.41
N LEU A 269 15.74 0.75 -11.88
CA LEU A 269 16.40 1.04 -13.17
C LEU A 269 17.89 1.34 -13.01
N ASP A 270 18.66 1.36 -14.09
CA ASP A 270 19.99 1.97 -14.05
C ASP A 270 19.86 3.47 -13.78
N TRP A 271 20.36 3.91 -12.63
CA TRP A 271 20.28 5.30 -12.22
C TRP A 271 21.03 6.24 -13.18
N SER A 272 22.11 5.77 -13.80
CA SER A 272 22.88 6.57 -14.75
C SER A 272 22.05 6.90 -16.00
N GLU A 273 21.25 5.93 -16.45
CA GLU A 273 20.40 6.05 -17.60
C GLU A 273 19.14 6.88 -17.28
N VAL A 274 18.49 6.64 -16.12
CA VAL A 274 17.40 7.50 -15.63
C VAL A 274 17.84 8.95 -15.49
N LYS A 275 19.00 9.19 -14.91
CA LYS A 275 19.56 10.54 -14.76
C LYS A 275 19.79 11.20 -16.11
N ARG A 276 20.30 10.47 -17.11
CA ARG A 276 20.51 10.98 -18.47
C ARG A 276 19.19 11.39 -19.12
N GLU A 277 18.15 10.55 -19.04
CA GLU A 277 16.85 10.86 -19.64
C GLU A 277 16.13 12.00 -18.88
N VAL A 278 16.25 12.06 -17.55
CA VAL A 278 15.75 13.17 -16.73
C VAL A 278 16.47 14.48 -17.07
N ASP A 279 17.79 14.47 -17.23
CA ASP A 279 18.55 15.66 -17.65
C ASP A 279 18.18 16.09 -19.08
N ARG A 280 17.88 15.12 -19.96
CA ARG A 280 17.50 15.39 -21.36
C ARG A 280 16.11 15.99 -21.50
N TYR A 281 15.12 15.44 -20.79
CA TYR A 281 13.71 15.79 -20.97
C TYR A 281 13.12 16.66 -19.85
N GLY A 282 13.83 16.81 -18.73
CA GLY A 282 13.40 17.61 -17.58
C GLY A 282 14.15 18.91 -17.37
N SER A 283 15.15 19.23 -18.20
CA SER A 283 15.93 20.48 -18.02
C SER A 283 15.01 21.71 -18.04
N GLY A 284 15.02 22.50 -16.96
CA GLY A 284 14.19 23.71 -16.79
C GLY A 284 12.86 23.48 -16.08
N GLU A 285 12.52 22.24 -15.75
CA GLU A 285 11.28 21.89 -15.06
C GLU A 285 11.43 21.94 -13.54
N PRO A 286 10.39 22.31 -12.77
CA PRO A 286 10.45 22.43 -11.31
C PRO A 286 10.67 21.08 -10.61
N TRP A 287 10.32 19.97 -11.26
CA TRP A 287 10.51 18.61 -10.76
C TRP A 287 11.87 18.00 -11.13
N HIS A 288 12.68 18.68 -11.96
CA HIS A 288 13.96 18.15 -12.47
C HIS A 288 14.88 17.67 -11.36
N LEU A 289 15.17 18.54 -10.39
CA LEU A 289 16.06 18.22 -9.27
C LEU A 289 15.46 17.15 -8.35
N ARG A 290 14.13 17.09 -8.21
CA ARG A 290 13.47 16.08 -7.38
C ARG A 290 13.55 14.71 -8.01
N LEU A 291 13.23 14.57 -9.30
CA LEU A 291 13.43 13.31 -10.01
C LEU A 291 14.91 12.90 -10.02
N ARG A 292 15.82 13.86 -10.22
CA ARG A 292 17.28 13.64 -10.13
C ARG A 292 17.75 13.21 -8.72
N ASN A 293 17.01 13.56 -7.67
CA ASN A 293 17.32 13.12 -6.30
C ASN A 293 16.43 11.94 -5.85
N GLY A 294 15.67 11.33 -6.78
CA GLY A 294 14.71 10.27 -6.51
C GLY A 294 15.23 9.15 -5.60
N PRO A 295 16.41 8.55 -5.85
CA PRO A 295 16.95 7.50 -4.99
C PRO A 295 17.14 7.92 -3.52
N GLN A 296 17.57 9.17 -3.28
CA GLN A 296 17.74 9.68 -1.93
C GLN A 296 16.39 9.94 -1.25
N ILE A 297 15.43 10.48 -1.99
CA ILE A 297 14.05 10.69 -1.50
C ILE A 297 13.44 9.36 -1.08
N CYS A 298 13.64 8.29 -1.86
CA CYS A 298 13.17 6.95 -1.53
C CYS A 298 13.83 6.40 -0.27
N LEU A 299 15.15 6.58 -0.12
CA LEU A 299 15.88 6.14 1.06
C LEU A 299 15.34 6.82 2.32
N GLU A 300 15.20 8.14 2.32
CA GLU A 300 14.69 8.88 3.48
C GLU A 300 13.24 8.48 3.82
N ALA A 301 12.43 8.21 2.80
CA ALA A 301 11.09 7.68 3.01
C ALA A 301 11.08 6.29 3.65
N ALA A 302 11.94 5.39 3.18
CA ALA A 302 12.05 4.04 3.74
C ALA A 302 12.51 4.09 5.21
N LYS A 303 13.48 4.95 5.53
CA LYS A 303 13.92 5.19 6.91
C LYS A 303 12.79 5.72 7.77
N GLY A 304 12.06 6.74 7.31
CA GLY A 304 10.90 7.29 8.01
C GLY A 304 9.80 6.25 8.25
N MET A 305 9.49 5.44 7.24
CA MET A 305 8.52 4.34 7.35
C MET A 305 8.95 3.29 8.37
N THR A 306 10.21 2.83 8.31
CA THR A 306 10.73 1.85 9.28
C THR A 306 10.66 2.41 10.70
N ASN A 307 11.10 3.65 10.92
CA ASN A 307 11.06 4.28 12.24
C ASN A 307 9.62 4.39 12.77
N LEU A 308 8.67 4.82 11.93
CA LEU A 308 7.25 4.86 12.31
C LEU A 308 6.74 3.47 12.71
N GLN A 309 7.09 2.43 11.94
CA GLN A 309 6.65 1.06 12.22
C GLN A 309 7.30 0.49 13.48
N VAL A 310 8.55 0.84 13.77
CA VAL A 310 9.22 0.51 15.04
C VAL A 310 8.46 1.16 16.19
N MET A 311 8.21 2.47 16.13
CA MET A 311 7.46 3.19 17.18
C MET A 311 6.06 2.58 17.43
N VAL A 312 5.33 2.23 16.37
CA VAL A 312 4.01 1.58 16.49
C VAL A 312 4.13 0.18 17.11
N THR A 313 5.17 -0.58 16.75
CA THR A 313 5.36 -1.95 17.24
C THR A 313 5.83 -1.95 18.70
N GLU A 314 6.69 -1.02 19.09
CA GLU A 314 7.19 -0.87 20.47
C GLU A 314 6.13 -0.28 21.42
N ALA A 315 5.18 0.50 20.91
CA ALA A 315 4.07 1.00 21.71
C ALA A 315 3.14 -0.12 22.22
N ASP A 316 3.16 -1.30 21.58
CA ASP A 316 2.33 -2.47 21.92
C ASP A 316 0.81 -2.19 22.00
N GLU A 317 0.36 -1.13 21.32
CA GLU A 317 -1.05 -0.75 21.22
C GLU A 317 -1.71 -1.39 19.98
N PRO A 318 -2.98 -1.80 20.07
CA PRO A 318 -3.68 -2.38 18.93
C PRO A 318 -3.78 -1.36 17.79
N SER A 319 -3.22 -1.71 16.63
CA SER A 319 -3.08 -0.76 15.52
C SER A 319 -3.35 -1.40 14.17
N PHE A 320 -4.20 -0.74 13.38
CA PHE A 320 -4.44 -1.06 11.97
C PHE A 320 -3.29 -0.65 11.05
N LEU A 321 -2.31 0.12 11.55
CA LEU A 321 -1.02 0.34 10.87
C LEU A 321 -0.14 -0.92 10.88
N GLY A 322 -0.64 -2.01 11.48
CA GLY A 322 -0.14 -3.38 11.47
C GLY A 322 -0.02 -4.05 10.09
N LEU A 323 -0.39 -3.39 8.99
CA LEU A 323 -0.16 -3.90 7.64
C LEU A 323 1.34 -4.15 7.41
N GLY A 324 1.71 -5.40 7.11
CA GLY A 324 3.10 -5.80 6.91
C GLY A 324 3.68 -5.39 5.54
N THR A 325 2.86 -4.88 4.62
CA THR A 325 3.32 -4.46 3.28
C THR A 325 4.23 -3.22 3.32
N SER A 326 3.93 -2.26 4.19
CA SER A 326 4.75 -1.04 4.34
C SER A 326 6.19 -1.28 4.83
N PRO A 327 6.43 -2.07 5.90
CA PRO A 327 7.80 -2.41 6.29
C PRO A 327 8.51 -3.30 5.26
N LEU A 328 7.79 -4.17 4.53
CA LEU A 328 8.38 -4.93 3.41
C LEU A 328 8.86 -4.01 2.29
N ALA A 329 8.06 -3.02 1.89
CA ALA A 329 8.46 -2.03 0.90
C ALA A 329 9.69 -1.24 1.35
N ALA A 330 9.73 -0.81 2.62
CA ALA A 330 10.88 -0.11 3.18
C ALA A 330 12.17 -0.98 3.18
N ALA A 331 12.05 -2.25 3.59
CA ALA A 331 13.16 -3.20 3.53
C ALA A 331 13.69 -3.38 2.10
N TYR A 332 12.78 -3.48 1.13
CA TYR A 332 13.15 -3.57 -0.28
C TYR A 332 13.93 -2.34 -0.77
N VAL A 333 13.45 -1.13 -0.46
CA VAL A 333 14.15 0.11 -0.83
C VAL A 333 15.56 0.17 -0.23
N LEU A 334 15.71 -0.19 1.05
CA LEU A 334 17.00 -0.20 1.73
C LEU A 334 17.96 -1.20 1.08
N ALA A 335 17.48 -2.41 0.77
CA ALA A 335 18.29 -3.44 0.10
C ALA A 335 18.81 -2.95 -1.26
N VAL A 336 17.94 -2.34 -2.07
CA VAL A 336 18.30 -1.80 -3.39
C VAL A 336 19.31 -0.65 -3.26
N HIS A 337 19.12 0.24 -2.28
CA HIS A 337 20.05 1.34 -2.03
C HIS A 337 21.45 0.83 -1.64
N ILE A 338 21.53 -0.15 -0.73
CA ILE A 338 22.79 -0.77 -0.31
C ILE A 338 23.49 -1.44 -1.50
N ARG A 339 22.75 -2.19 -2.33
CA ARG A 339 23.30 -2.81 -3.54
C ARG A 339 23.90 -1.77 -4.50
N ARG A 340 23.25 -0.61 -4.66
CA ARG A 340 23.73 0.46 -5.55
C ARG A 340 24.96 1.19 -5.01
N GLN A 341 25.11 1.27 -3.69
CA GLN A 341 26.25 1.95 -3.05
C GLN A 341 26.86 1.10 -1.93
N PRO A 342 27.46 -0.07 -2.26
CA PRO A 342 27.92 -1.03 -1.26
C PRO A 342 28.97 -0.44 -0.31
N ALA A 343 29.85 0.40 -0.86
CA ALA A 343 30.96 1.04 -0.16
C ALA A 343 30.58 2.30 0.64
N SER A 344 29.29 2.69 0.67
CA SER A 344 28.86 3.82 1.49
C SER A 344 29.08 3.50 2.97
N ILE A 345 29.62 4.47 3.71
CA ILE A 345 29.86 4.37 5.17
C ILE A 345 28.55 4.05 5.92
N LEU A 346 27.41 4.52 5.39
CA LEU A 346 26.09 4.33 5.97
C LEU A 346 25.45 2.98 5.62
N SER A 347 26.03 2.18 4.71
CA SER A 347 25.43 0.93 4.25
C SER A 347 25.18 -0.07 5.38
N ARG A 348 26.05 -0.10 6.40
CA ARG A 348 25.84 -0.93 7.60
C ARG A 348 24.64 -0.45 8.42
N THR A 349 24.49 0.86 8.61
CA THR A 349 23.32 1.43 9.30
C THR A 349 22.02 1.16 8.53
N HIS A 350 22.04 1.31 7.21
CA HIS A 350 20.90 0.97 6.36
C HIS A 350 20.55 -0.52 6.42
N PHE A 351 21.55 -1.40 6.53
CA PHE A 351 21.36 -2.84 6.69
C PHE A 351 20.67 -3.18 8.02
N GLU A 352 21.04 -2.52 9.12
CA GLU A 352 20.36 -2.70 10.41
C GLU A 352 18.89 -2.23 10.34
N LEU A 353 18.62 -1.07 9.72
CA LEU A 353 17.24 -0.60 9.50
C LEU A 353 16.44 -1.55 8.60
N MET A 354 17.08 -2.14 7.59
CA MET A 354 16.46 -3.14 6.73
C MET A 354 16.03 -4.37 7.54
N LYS A 355 16.92 -4.90 8.39
CA LYS A 355 16.61 -6.03 9.27
C LYS A 355 15.47 -5.71 10.24
N ALA A 356 15.42 -4.51 10.81
CA ALA A 356 14.31 -4.08 11.67
C ALA A 356 12.97 -4.14 10.92
N ALA A 357 12.90 -3.59 9.71
CA ALA A 357 11.71 -3.65 8.88
C ALA A 357 11.31 -5.10 8.52
N MET A 358 12.28 -5.97 8.23
CA MET A 358 12.04 -7.39 7.98
C MET A 358 11.53 -8.12 9.22
N ALA A 359 12.10 -7.85 10.40
CA ALA A 359 11.66 -8.46 11.67
C ALA A 359 10.20 -8.11 11.99
N ILE A 360 9.82 -6.83 11.83
CA ILE A 360 8.43 -6.38 11.99
C ILE A 360 7.51 -7.11 11.00
N SER A 361 7.96 -7.28 9.75
CA SER A 361 7.19 -8.00 8.72
C SER A 361 6.99 -9.48 9.10
N ARG A 362 8.04 -10.15 9.58
CA ARG A 362 7.98 -11.55 10.05
C ARG A 362 6.98 -11.72 11.21
N GLN A 363 7.04 -10.83 12.21
CA GLN A 363 6.12 -10.85 13.37
C GLN A 363 4.65 -10.72 12.94
N ARG A 364 4.37 -9.86 11.94
CA ARG A 364 3.00 -9.59 11.47
C ARG A 364 2.45 -10.71 10.59
N TYR A 365 3.31 -11.41 9.86
CA TYR A 365 2.97 -12.59 9.07
C TYR A 365 3.48 -13.87 9.76
N SER A 366 3.07 -14.16 10.99
CA SER A 366 3.49 -15.37 11.74
C SER A 366 2.46 -16.53 11.83
N SER A 367 1.20 -16.35 11.38
CA SER A 367 0.10 -17.35 11.51
C SER A 367 -0.58 -17.96 10.23
N SER A 368 0.11 -18.16 9.10
CA SER A 368 -0.47 -18.67 7.84
C SER A 368 0.52 -19.56 7.06
N THR A 369 0.03 -20.65 6.47
CA THR A 369 0.81 -21.63 5.70
C THR A 369 1.62 -21.04 4.54
N THR A 370 1.27 -19.83 4.07
CA THR A 370 2.03 -19.03 3.09
C THR A 370 3.39 -18.52 3.62
N GLN A 371 3.64 -18.64 4.92
CA GLN A 371 4.81 -18.06 5.60
C GLN A 371 6.13 -18.73 5.32
N ASN A 372 6.09 -19.95 4.80
CA ASN A 372 7.30 -20.62 4.39
C ASN A 372 7.95 -19.95 3.17
N SER A 373 7.22 -19.24 2.30
CA SER A 373 7.84 -18.54 1.17
C SER A 373 8.35 -17.16 1.58
N LEU A 374 7.56 -16.36 2.28
CA LEU A 374 7.96 -15.01 2.70
C LEU A 374 9.20 -15.03 3.60
N HIS A 375 9.22 -15.86 4.64
CA HIS A 375 10.40 -15.97 5.52
C HIS A 375 11.65 -16.39 4.74
N LYS A 376 11.52 -17.39 3.85
CA LYS A 376 12.64 -17.80 2.98
C LYS A 376 13.13 -16.68 2.07
N SER A 377 12.21 -15.90 1.50
CA SER A 377 12.55 -14.74 0.66
C SER A 377 13.26 -13.65 1.45
N LEU A 378 12.80 -13.37 2.67
CA LEU A 378 13.46 -12.43 3.58
C LEU A 378 14.86 -12.93 3.96
N ASP A 379 15.01 -14.20 4.34
CA ASP A 379 16.31 -14.77 4.67
C ASP A 379 17.26 -14.76 3.47
N ALA A 380 16.75 -14.96 2.25
CA ALA A 380 17.54 -14.85 1.03
C ALA A 380 18.02 -13.41 0.78
N LEU A 381 17.14 -12.42 0.98
CA LEU A 381 17.47 -11.01 0.85
C LEU A 381 18.52 -10.58 1.88
N GLU A 382 18.36 -11.00 3.13
CA GLU A 382 19.31 -10.72 4.22
C GLU A 382 20.69 -11.30 3.93
N ARG A 383 20.75 -12.57 3.51
CA ARG A 383 22.00 -13.23 3.10
C ARG A 383 22.66 -12.53 1.92
N TYR A 384 21.88 -12.16 0.90
CA TYR A 384 22.38 -11.47 -0.28
C TYR A 384 23.05 -10.14 0.08
N VAL A 385 22.39 -9.30 0.88
CA VAL A 385 22.95 -8.00 1.28
C VAL A 385 24.14 -8.18 2.23
N SER A 386 24.12 -9.19 3.11
CA SER A 386 25.24 -9.51 4.00
C SER A 386 26.51 -9.89 3.23
N GLN A 387 26.37 -10.73 2.20
CA GLN A 387 27.48 -11.13 1.33
C GLN A 387 28.06 -9.92 0.60
N LEU A 388 27.19 -9.08 0.02
CA LEU A 388 27.58 -7.87 -0.69
C LEU A 388 28.39 -6.90 0.18
N LEU A 389 28.07 -6.78 1.48
CA LEU A 389 28.85 -5.97 2.42
C LEU A 389 30.15 -6.67 2.88
N GLY A 390 30.16 -8.00 2.93
CA GLY A 390 31.35 -8.81 3.22
C GLY A 390 32.41 -8.65 2.15
N ASP A 391 32.03 -8.78 0.87
CA ASP A 391 32.96 -8.70 -0.28
C ASP A 391 33.66 -7.33 -0.36
N VAL A 392 32.94 -6.25 -0.07
CA VAL A 392 33.49 -4.88 -0.03
C VAL A 392 34.52 -4.72 1.09
N SER A 393 34.27 -5.33 2.25
CA SER A 393 35.22 -5.25 3.38
C SER A 393 36.54 -5.96 3.06
N ILE A 394 36.47 -7.07 2.30
CA ILE A 394 37.65 -7.81 1.85
C ILE A 394 38.42 -6.99 0.81
N GLN A 395 37.75 -6.40 -0.19
CA GLN A 395 38.41 -5.53 -1.18
C GLN A 395 39.09 -4.31 -0.55
N SER A 396 38.43 -3.64 0.41
CA SER A 396 39.02 -2.49 1.12
C SER A 396 40.25 -2.87 1.98
N SER A 397 40.32 -4.13 2.43
CA SER A 397 41.43 -4.64 3.24
C SER A 397 42.62 -5.08 2.38
N VAL A 398 42.36 -5.50 1.13
CA VAL A 398 43.39 -5.85 0.14
C VAL A 398 44.05 -4.58 -0.44
N GLU A 399 43.30 -3.50 -0.66
CA GLU A 399 43.87 -2.21 -1.13
C GLU A 399 44.75 -1.50 -0.08
N PHE A 400 44.56 -1.78 1.21
CA PHE A 400 45.43 -1.26 2.29
C PHE A 400 46.71 -2.08 2.49
N SER A 401 46.86 -3.22 1.81
CA SER A 401 48.06 -4.09 1.89
C SER A 401 48.73 -4.20 0.51
N THR A 402 49.25 -3.09 0.00
CA THR A 402 50.23 -3.12 -1.11
C THR A 402 51.49 -2.36 -0.72
N ASP A 403 52.42 -3.08 -0.07
CA ASP A 403 53.85 -2.80 -0.21
C ASP A 403 54.38 -3.53 -1.47
N PRO A 404 55.38 -2.97 -2.19
CA PRO A 404 55.79 -3.49 -3.48
C PRO A 404 56.89 -4.53 -3.32
N VAL A 405 56.64 -5.81 -3.63
CA VAL A 405 57.71 -6.76 -3.93
C VAL A 405 57.36 -7.67 -5.10
N GLU A 406 58.32 -7.69 -6.02
CA GLU A 406 58.49 -8.37 -7.30
C GLU A 406 57.84 -9.75 -7.54
N ASN A 407 57.27 -9.85 -8.75
CA ASN A 407 57.17 -10.98 -9.67
C ASN A 407 57.79 -12.33 -9.25
N HIS A 408 56.96 -13.38 -9.23
CA HIS A 408 57.25 -14.62 -9.97
C HIS A 408 55.95 -15.34 -10.41
N LEU A 409 55.87 -15.64 -11.70
CA LEU A 409 54.83 -16.41 -12.37
C LEU A 409 54.84 -17.88 -11.93
N THR A 410 53.66 -18.47 -11.69
CA THR A 410 53.30 -19.83 -12.14
C THR A 410 51.76 -19.99 -12.16
N PRO A 411 51.19 -20.71 -13.15
CA PRO A 411 49.74 -20.80 -13.33
C PRO A 411 49.19 -22.00 -12.54
N MET A 412 48.24 -21.76 -11.64
CA MET A 412 47.42 -22.82 -11.05
C MET A 412 45.95 -22.59 -11.37
N THR A 413 45.46 -23.42 -12.28
CA THR A 413 44.05 -23.62 -12.61
C THR A 413 43.30 -24.10 -11.37
N ILE A 414 42.28 -23.36 -10.93
CA ILE A 414 41.31 -23.79 -9.90
C ILE A 414 39.91 -23.68 -10.50
N PRO A 415 38.99 -24.62 -10.21
CA PRO A 415 37.80 -24.88 -11.03
C PRO A 415 36.66 -23.91 -10.74
N ASN A 416 35.90 -23.56 -11.79
CA ASN A 416 34.66 -22.80 -11.72
C ASN A 416 33.67 -23.40 -10.70
N PRO A 417 33.21 -22.63 -9.69
CA PRO A 417 31.96 -22.91 -9.01
C PRO A 417 30.82 -22.22 -9.78
N LEU A 418 29.92 -23.04 -10.32
CA LEU A 418 28.63 -22.74 -10.92
C LEU A 418 28.20 -21.26 -10.94
N GLU A 419 28.23 -20.66 -12.13
CA GLU A 419 27.42 -19.49 -12.47
C GLU A 419 25.93 -19.83 -12.35
N SER A 420 25.29 -19.40 -11.26
CA SER A 420 23.90 -18.97 -11.35
C SER A 420 23.90 -17.63 -12.08
N PRO A 421 23.05 -17.40 -13.11
CA PRO A 421 23.08 -16.15 -13.84
C PRO A 421 22.79 -15.01 -12.85
N PRO A 422 23.56 -13.90 -12.89
CA PRO A 422 23.18 -12.72 -12.14
C PRO A 422 21.78 -12.34 -12.60
N LEU A 423 20.85 -12.13 -11.64
CA LEU A 423 19.57 -11.49 -11.90
C LEU A 423 19.83 -10.25 -12.76
N SER A 424 19.51 -10.32 -14.05
CA SER A 424 19.64 -9.21 -14.98
C SER A 424 18.50 -8.24 -14.69
N TRP A 425 18.74 -7.27 -13.82
CA TRP A 425 17.80 -6.17 -13.58
C TRP A 425 17.89 -5.26 -14.82
N GLY A 426 16.81 -5.26 -15.60
CA GLY A 426 16.85 -4.98 -17.03
C GLY A 426 16.79 -3.52 -17.48
N SER A 427 16.65 -3.41 -18.81
CA SER A 427 16.52 -2.23 -19.66
C SER A 427 15.36 -1.28 -19.26
N PHE A 428 15.32 -0.07 -19.83
CA PHE A 428 14.19 0.87 -19.76
C PHE A 428 12.82 0.26 -20.12
N ASP A 429 12.81 -0.91 -20.75
CA ASP A 429 11.62 -1.73 -21.00
C ASP A 429 10.89 -2.15 -19.71
N LEU A 430 11.58 -2.16 -18.55
CA LEU A 430 11.01 -2.36 -17.21
C LEU A 430 10.29 -1.12 -16.64
N LEU A 431 10.29 0.01 -17.35
CA LEU A 431 9.32 1.09 -17.11
C LEU A 431 7.94 0.73 -17.69
N SER A 432 7.56 -0.54 -17.72
CA SER A 432 6.17 -0.86 -17.98
C SER A 432 5.36 -0.36 -16.80
N TRP A 433 4.50 0.61 -17.08
CA TRP A 433 3.46 1.07 -16.17
C TRP A 433 2.34 0.01 -16.03
N ASP A 434 2.53 -1.17 -16.61
CA ASP A 434 1.68 -2.31 -16.35
C ASP A 434 1.96 -2.80 -14.94
N TRP A 435 1.15 -2.31 -14.01
CA TRP A 435 1.12 -2.77 -12.64
C TRP A 435 0.85 -4.29 -12.53
N ASN A 436 0.41 -4.95 -13.61
CA ASN A 436 0.23 -6.40 -13.70
C ASN A 436 1.46 -7.16 -14.21
N ASP A 437 2.46 -6.52 -14.84
CA ASP A 437 3.67 -7.22 -15.37
C ASP A 437 4.56 -7.81 -14.26
N LEU A 438 4.33 -7.40 -13.00
CA LEU A 438 5.02 -7.94 -11.81
C LEU A 438 4.26 -9.08 -11.14
N VAL A 439 3.07 -9.44 -11.62
CA VAL A 439 2.32 -10.63 -11.20
C VAL A 439 2.46 -11.66 -12.31
N PRO A 440 3.04 -12.85 -12.06
CA PRO A 440 3.04 -13.90 -13.05
C PRO A 440 1.59 -14.18 -13.44
N GLN A 441 1.25 -13.99 -14.72
CA GLN A 441 0.01 -14.52 -15.25
C GLN A 441 0.17 -16.04 -15.29
N THR A 442 -0.36 -16.69 -14.26
CA THR A 442 -0.66 -18.13 -14.25
C THR A 442 -2.15 -18.33 -14.28
#